data_AF-R6VQF8-F1
#
_entry.id   AF-R6VQF8-F1
#
_cell.length_a   1.000
_cell.length_b   1.000
_cell.length_c   1.000
_cell.angle_alpha   90.00
_cell.angle_beta   90.00
_cell.angle_gamma   90.00
#
_symmetry.space_group_name_H-M   'P 1'
#
loop_
_entity.id
_entity.type
_entity.pdbx_description
1 polymer ?
#
loop_
_entity_poly.entity_id
_entity_poly.type
_entity_poly.pdbx_seq_one_letter_code
_entity_poly.pdbx_strand_id
1 'polypeptide(L)'
;MTRHPVYNDGNAAQEAVAVWYREKNGQRMLVAHNFSDKAQTLTLTDALGKAVGVSGTVTLKKNDGEALLTLGGYSSVVFTL
;
A
#
# COMPACT_ATOMS: atom_id res chain seq x y z
N MET A 1 -12.55 0.16 8.18
CA MET A 1 -11.60 -0.07 7.07
C MET A 1 -12.03 -1.35 6.38
N THR A 2 -11.77 -1.51 5.09
CA THR A 2 -12.00 -2.75 4.34
C THR A 2 -10.66 -3.31 3.85
N ARG A 3 -10.54 -4.63 3.73
CA ARG A 3 -9.28 -5.29 3.30
C ARG A 3 -9.04 -5.04 1.81
N HIS A 4 -7.77 -4.89 1.43
CA HIS A 4 -7.38 -5.02 0.03
C HIS A 4 -7.60 -6.47 -0.43
N PRO A 5 -8.12 -6.73 -1.65
CA PRO A 5 -8.46 -8.08 -2.10
C PRO A 5 -7.25 -9.01 -2.34
N VAL A 6 -6.06 -8.44 -2.61
CA VAL A 6 -4.84 -9.21 -2.98
C VAL A 6 -3.83 -9.34 -1.85
N TYR A 7 -3.75 -8.34 -0.97
CA TYR A 7 -2.76 -8.29 0.10
C TYR A 7 -3.45 -8.65 1.42
N ASN A 8 -2.70 -9.01 2.47
CA ASN A 8 -3.15 -9.62 3.73
C ASN A 8 -3.25 -11.17 3.68
N ASP A 9 -4.28 -11.74 4.32
CA ASP A 9 -4.48 -13.18 4.51
C ASP A 9 -4.48 -13.94 3.16
N GLY A 10 -3.66 -14.98 3.04
CA GLY A 10 -3.57 -15.83 1.85
C GLY A 10 -2.49 -15.43 0.85
N ASN A 11 -1.80 -14.30 1.05
CA ASN A 11 -0.62 -13.94 0.26
C ASN A 11 0.68 -14.28 1.01
N ALA A 12 1.10 -15.54 0.90
CA ALA A 12 2.31 -16.06 1.55
C ALA A 12 3.61 -15.30 1.19
N ALA A 13 3.66 -14.68 -0.01
CA ALA A 13 4.83 -13.94 -0.45
C ALA A 13 4.97 -12.56 0.22
N GLN A 14 3.88 -12.00 0.76
CA GLN A 14 3.85 -10.69 1.42
C GLN A 14 3.06 -10.71 2.74
N GLU A 15 3.21 -11.77 3.53
CA GLU A 15 2.53 -11.91 4.85
C GLU A 15 2.87 -10.78 5.83
N ALA A 16 4.05 -10.18 5.68
CA ALA A 16 4.49 -9.06 6.50
C ALA A 16 3.86 -7.71 6.13
N VAL A 17 2.96 -7.67 5.14
CA VAL A 17 2.36 -6.44 4.63
C VAL A 17 0.87 -6.41 4.92
N ALA A 18 0.40 -5.29 5.43
CA ALA A 18 -1.01 -5.00 5.65
C ALA A 18 -1.48 -3.89 4.71
N VAL A 19 -2.48 -4.17 3.86
CA VAL A 19 -3.06 -3.17 2.93
C VAL A 19 -4.58 -3.11 3.08
N TRP A 20 -5.10 -1.90 3.29
CA TRP A 20 -6.50 -1.66 3.62
C TRP A 20 -7.03 -0.40 2.96
N TYR A 21 -8.34 -0.35 2.74
CA TYR A 21 -9.04 0.86 2.34
C TYR A 21 -9.70 1.55 3.54
N ARG A 22 -9.60 2.88 3.56
CA ARG A 22 -10.40 3.76 4.42
C ARG A 22 -11.35 4.57 3.57
N GLU A 23 -12.63 4.53 3.94
CA GLU A 23 -13.67 5.30 3.27
C GLU A 23 -14.44 6.13 4.30
N LYS A 24 -14.68 7.41 3.97
CA LYS A 24 -15.56 8.29 4.72
C LYS A 24 -16.04 9.42 3.80
N ASN A 25 -17.34 9.72 3.83
CA ASN A 25 -17.96 10.82 3.08
C ASN A 25 -17.62 10.82 1.57
N GLY A 26 -17.60 9.64 0.94
CA GLY A 26 -17.27 9.49 -0.49
C GLY A 26 -15.78 9.57 -0.84
N GLN A 27 -14.91 9.85 0.13
CA GLN A 27 -13.46 9.80 -0.07
C GLN A 27 -12.93 8.41 0.29
N ARG A 28 -12.13 7.81 -0.61
CA ARG A 28 -11.44 6.54 -0.41
C ARG A 28 -9.92 6.75 -0.35
N MET A 29 -9.26 6.03 0.52
CA MET A 29 -7.81 6.02 0.66
C MET A 29 -7.29 4.59 0.74
N LEU A 30 -6.11 4.36 0.19
CA LEU A 30 -5.33 3.14 0.38
C LEU A 30 -4.29 3.38 1.47
N VAL A 31 -4.23 2.46 2.43
CA VAL A 31 -3.27 2.44 3.54
C VAL A 31 -2.43 1.19 3.39
N ALA A 32 -1.11 1.32 3.38
CA ALA A 32 -0.19 0.18 3.33
C ALA A 32 0.87 0.29 4.44
N HIS A 33 1.11 -0.82 5.12
CA HIS A 33 2.11 -0.97 6.17
C HIS A 33 2.98 -2.17 5.87
N ASN A 34 4.30 -2.02 6.04
CA ASN A 34 5.25 -3.12 6.11
C ASN A 34 5.61 -3.36 7.57
N PHE A 35 5.31 -4.55 8.10
CA PHE A 35 5.62 -4.96 9.46
C PHE A 35 6.95 -5.73 9.57
N SER A 36 7.66 -5.96 8.47
CA SER A 36 9.01 -6.52 8.48
C SER A 36 10.08 -5.42 8.51
N ASP A 37 11.30 -5.80 8.90
CA ASP A 37 12.51 -4.97 8.81
C ASP A 37 13.10 -4.90 7.40
N LYS A 38 12.65 -5.76 6.48
CA LYS A 38 13.10 -5.82 5.09
C LYS A 38 12.21 -4.98 4.18
N ALA A 39 12.76 -4.49 3.07
CA ALA A 39 11.95 -3.83 2.07
C ALA A 39 10.98 -4.81 1.40
N GLN A 40 9.77 -4.33 1.10
CA GLN A 40 8.70 -5.07 0.44
C GLN A 40 8.22 -4.28 -0.78
N THR A 41 8.08 -4.96 -1.92
CA THR A 41 7.54 -4.36 -3.15
C THR A 41 6.20 -4.98 -3.48
N LEU A 42 5.20 -4.12 -3.71
CA LEU A 42 3.83 -4.46 -4.03
C LEU A 42 3.51 -3.96 -5.44
N THR A 43 2.82 -4.78 -6.22
CA THR A 43 2.21 -4.35 -7.49
C THR A 43 0.74 -4.02 -7.23
N LEU A 44 0.37 -2.76 -7.42
CA LEU A 44 -0.97 -2.24 -7.18
C LEU A 44 -1.63 -1.89 -8.52
N THR A 45 -2.88 -2.34 -8.70
CA THR A 45 -3.73 -1.94 -9.82
C THR A 45 -4.67 -0.78 -9.45
N ASP A 46 -4.63 -0.32 -8.20
CA ASP A 46 -5.39 0.84 -7.74
C ASP A 46 -4.95 2.12 -8.47
N ALA A 47 -5.90 3.01 -8.76
CA ALA A 47 -5.63 4.33 -9.30
C ALA A 47 -5.05 5.26 -8.22
N LEU A 48 -3.77 5.09 -7.88
CA LEU A 48 -3.14 5.85 -6.79
C LEU A 48 -3.04 7.34 -7.12
N GLY A 49 -3.66 8.17 -6.29
CA GLY A 49 -3.55 9.62 -6.28
C GLY A 49 -2.33 10.13 -5.50
N LYS A 50 -2.54 11.15 -4.65
CA LYS A 50 -1.47 11.79 -3.87
C LYS A 50 -1.20 11.02 -2.58
N ALA A 51 0.07 10.91 -2.19
CA ALA A 51 0.44 10.48 -0.85
C ALA A 51 0.06 11.56 0.18
N VAL A 52 -0.78 11.20 1.15
CA VAL A 52 -1.24 12.10 2.23
C VAL A 52 -0.58 11.79 3.57
N GLY A 53 0.14 10.66 3.67
CA GLY A 53 0.97 10.33 4.82
C GLY A 53 2.07 9.35 4.41
N VAL A 54 3.29 9.59 4.88
CA VAL A 54 4.46 8.73 4.65
C VAL A 54 5.21 8.61 5.96
N SER A 55 5.60 7.40 6.32
CA SER A 55 6.50 7.10 7.42
C SER A 55 7.57 6.12 6.93
N GLY A 56 8.84 6.43 7.20
CA GLY A 56 9.97 5.64 6.71
C GLY A 56 10.29 5.87 5.23
N THR A 57 10.79 4.84 4.56
CA THR A 57 11.22 4.92 3.16
C THR A 57 10.15 4.36 2.25
N VAL A 58 9.71 5.17 1.28
CA VAL A 58 8.68 4.78 0.31
C VAL A 58 9.10 5.24 -1.08
N THR A 59 9.07 4.35 -2.05
CA THR A 59 9.23 4.69 -3.46
C THR A 59 8.04 4.17 -4.26
N LEU A 60 7.62 4.95 -5.25
CA LEU A 60 6.50 4.62 -6.12
C LEU A 60 6.95 4.76 -7.57
N LYS A 61 6.86 3.67 -8.33
CA LYS A 61 7.04 3.69 -9.78
C LYS A 61 5.70 3.38 -10.44
N LYS A 62 5.18 4.33 -11.21
CA LYS A 62 3.96 4.15 -12.00
C LYS A 62 4.32 3.64 -13.39
N ASN A 63 3.64 2.59 -13.82
CA ASN A 63 3.66 2.06 -15.17
C ASN A 63 2.23 2.18 -15.75
N ASP A 64 2.05 1.85 -17.03
CA ASP A 64 0.72 1.86 -17.64
C ASP A 64 -0.19 0.79 -16.98
N GLY A 65 -1.17 1.26 -16.20
CA GLY A 65 -2.17 0.41 -15.53
C GLY A 65 -1.76 -0.20 -14.18
N GLU A 66 -0.51 -0.03 -13.77
CA GLU A 66 0.01 -0.60 -12.52
C GLU A 66 0.97 0.36 -11.80
N ALA A 67 1.10 0.18 -10.48
CA ALA A 67 2.07 0.89 -9.66
C ALA A 67 2.90 -0.09 -8.83
N LEU A 68 4.22 0.00 -8.95
CA LEU A 68 5.15 -0.70 -8.05
C LEU A 68 5.43 0.20 -6.85
N LEU A 69 4.84 -0.16 -5.71
CA LEU A 69 5.07 0.48 -4.42
C LEU A 69 6.13 -0.30 -3.65
N THR A 70 7.26 0.32 -3.35
CA THR A 70 8.26 -0.26 -2.45
C THR A 70 8.22 0.44 -1.09
N LEU A 71 8.01 -0.34 -0.04
CA LEU A 71 8.05 0.08 1.36
C LEU A 71 9.35 -0.44 1.99
N GLY A 72 10.15 0.45 2.57
CA GLY A 72 11.28 0.06 3.43
C GLY A 72 10.80 -0.69 4.68
N GLY A 73 11.76 -1.21 5.45
CA GLY A 73 11.45 -1.84 6.74
C GLY A 73 10.62 -0.92 7.63
N TYR A 74 9.58 -1.47 8.26
CA TYR A 74 8.67 -0.75 9.15
C TYR A 74 7.99 0.50 8.55
N SER A 75 8.03 0.64 7.22
CA SER A 75 7.54 1.83 6.54
C SER A 75 6.04 1.76 6.26
N SER A 76 5.41 2.92 6.09
CA SER A 76 3.97 3.05 5.90
C SER A 76 3.64 4.19 4.93
N VAL A 77 2.54 4.05 4.20
CA VAL A 77 2.03 5.09 3.30
C VAL A 77 0.51 5.11 3.26
N VAL A 78 -0.05 6.31 3.04
CA VAL A 78 -1.47 6.53 2.76
C VAL A 78 -1.59 7.31 1.45
N PHE A 79 -2.36 6.78 0.51
CA PHE A 79 -2.70 7.44 -0.76
C PHE A 79 -4.19 7.77 -0.81
N THR A 80 -4.54 8.88 -1.45
CA THR A 80 -5.88 9.03 -2.02
C THR A 80 -6.05 8.05 -3.18
N LEU A 81 -7.28 7.58 -3.40
CA LEU A 81 -7.68 6.85 -4.60
C LEU A 81 -8.62 7.69 -5.46
#